data_AF-A0A285NDB1-F1
#
_entry.id   AF-A0A285NDB1-F1
#
_cell.length_a   1.000
_cell.length_b   1.000
_cell.length_c   1.000
_cell.angle_alpha   90.00
_cell.angle_beta   90.00
_cell.angle_gamma   90.00
#
_symmetry.space_group_name_H-M   'P 1'
#
loop_
_entity.id
_entity.type
_entity.pdbx_description
1 polymer ?
#
loop_
_entity_poly.entity_id
_entity_poly.type
_entity_poly.pdbx_seq_one_letter_code
_entity_poly.pdbx_strand_id
1 'polypeptide(L)'
;MDLQNIKFDLEYIKIDWVSRQGNSHVFEDVYGNLHVEICSSIFERAILLSRSLALCPRDKNTKSNFNGFDVRACLDWVILHELQHWKLGHFELLNGVPTLHLISRSKRSSNPINSMPKELWHKVEPCLELQADHDAIDFMLDRYSTDGWQGIRTKATSIAAAMVLIEKIDTENGIKHSTHPKAATRIFQLLGHLTEMWSIPAHIIARNRNLKEVSEGDLPSKEEQQAFGKEVILPAFWDAVALAEIADAKTIVADLGSPEDFFADISCAKLGRLTDLQTTGAKEWADLKNTNAAILNLLDYSSF
;
A
#
# COMPACT_ATOMS: atom_id res chain seq x y z
N MET A 1 12.90 15.36 16.14
CA MET A 1 11.45 15.65 16.15
C MET A 1 10.92 15.09 17.46
N ASP A 2 10.23 15.91 18.25
CA ASP A 2 9.76 15.52 19.59
C ASP A 2 8.49 14.65 19.48
N LEU A 3 8.41 13.56 20.23
CA LEU A 3 7.23 12.67 20.28
C LEU A 3 5.96 13.44 20.69
N GLN A 4 6.11 14.51 21.47
CA GLN A 4 4.99 15.38 21.86
C GLN A 4 4.37 16.13 20.68
N ASN A 5 5.18 16.57 19.71
CA ASN A 5 4.67 17.29 18.54
C ASN A 5 3.88 16.38 17.60
N ILE A 6 4.20 15.08 17.58
CA ILE A 6 3.53 14.10 16.70
C ILE A 6 2.22 13.62 17.30
N LYS A 7 2.18 13.44 18.63
CA LYS A 7 0.90 13.26 19.32
C LYS A 7 -0.02 14.46 19.08
N PHE A 8 0.54 15.67 19.05
CA PHE A 8 -0.20 16.88 18.70
C PHE A 8 -0.67 16.89 17.23
N ASP A 9 0.16 16.45 16.28
CA ASP A 9 -0.25 16.34 14.86
C ASP A 9 -1.32 15.26 14.62
N LEU A 10 -1.24 14.12 15.32
CA LEU A 10 -2.27 13.06 15.27
C LEU A 10 -3.57 13.50 15.96
N GLU A 11 -3.49 14.20 17.09
CA GLU A 11 -4.64 14.85 17.72
C GLU A 11 -5.20 15.97 16.82
N TYR A 12 -4.36 16.70 16.08
CA TYR A 12 -4.81 17.72 15.14
C TYR A 12 -5.49 17.11 13.90
N ILE A 13 -4.96 16.02 13.35
CA ILE A 13 -5.62 15.23 12.30
C ILE A 13 -6.96 14.70 12.83
N LYS A 14 -6.99 14.18 14.05
CA LYS A 14 -8.23 13.77 14.74
C LYS A 14 -9.21 14.95 14.88
N ILE A 15 -8.75 16.14 15.26
CA ILE A 15 -9.58 17.34 15.43
C ILE A 15 -10.07 17.89 14.08
N ASP A 16 -9.22 18.03 13.06
CA ASP A 16 -9.61 18.50 11.71
C ASP A 16 -10.59 17.50 11.08
N TRP A 17 -10.32 16.20 11.22
CA TRP A 17 -11.21 15.13 10.77
C TRP A 17 -12.56 15.16 11.51
N VAL A 18 -12.59 15.35 12.83
CA VAL A 18 -13.84 15.52 13.60
C VAL A 18 -14.57 16.82 13.22
N SER A 19 -13.84 17.91 12.98
CA SER A 19 -14.41 19.24 12.68
C SER A 19 -15.10 19.30 11.31
N ARG A 20 -14.59 18.56 10.32
CA ARG A 20 -15.17 18.47 8.97
C ARG A 20 -16.44 17.61 8.92
N GLN A 21 -16.72 16.81 9.94
CA GLN A 21 -17.82 15.83 9.96
C GLN A 21 -19.08 16.28 10.71
N GLY A 22 -19.11 17.50 11.27
CA GLY A 22 -20.34 18.15 11.73
C GLY A 22 -21.11 17.51 12.90
N ASN A 23 -20.65 16.39 13.47
CA ASN A 23 -21.13 15.82 14.73
C ASN A 23 -20.14 14.79 15.30
N SER A 24 -19.60 15.06 16.48
CA SER A 24 -18.48 14.34 17.10
C SER A 24 -18.81 12.97 17.73
N HIS A 25 -20.08 12.64 17.96
CA HIS A 25 -20.42 11.56 18.89
C HIS A 25 -20.63 10.15 18.30
N VAL A 26 -20.61 9.96 16.97
CA VAL A 26 -20.93 8.65 16.36
C VAL A 26 -19.69 7.88 15.90
N PHE A 27 -18.54 8.54 15.75
CA PHE A 27 -17.28 7.92 15.32
C PHE A 27 -16.26 7.73 16.46
N GLU A 28 -16.53 8.30 17.64
CA GLU A 28 -15.60 8.33 18.77
C GLU A 28 -15.34 6.97 19.43
N ASP A 29 -16.22 5.97 19.31
CA ASP A 29 -16.19 4.87 20.29
C ASP A 29 -15.53 3.56 19.86
N VAL A 30 -15.28 3.28 18.57
CA VAL A 30 -14.64 2.00 18.17
C VAL A 30 -13.63 2.14 17.04
N TYR A 31 -14.01 2.73 15.90
CA TYR A 31 -13.12 2.81 14.75
C TYR A 31 -12.03 3.88 14.93
N GLY A 32 -12.37 5.07 15.44
CA GLY A 32 -11.38 6.15 15.63
C GLY A 32 -10.26 5.78 16.62
N ASN A 33 -10.60 5.11 17.72
CA ASN A 33 -9.60 4.72 18.74
C ASN A 33 -8.69 3.59 18.24
N LEU A 34 -9.24 2.58 17.55
CA LEU A 34 -8.46 1.48 17.00
C LEU A 34 -7.44 1.97 15.95
N HIS A 35 -7.83 2.88 15.06
CA HIS A 35 -6.91 3.41 14.03
C HIS A 35 -5.82 4.28 14.65
N VAL A 36 -6.15 5.10 15.65
CA VAL A 36 -5.13 5.92 16.36
C VAL A 36 -4.13 5.03 17.10
N GLU A 37 -4.58 3.94 17.71
CA GLU A 37 -3.70 2.98 18.39
C GLU A 37 -2.80 2.24 17.39
N ILE A 38 -3.33 1.79 16.25
CA ILE A 38 -2.55 1.13 15.20
C ILE A 38 -1.51 2.09 14.62
N CYS A 39 -1.91 3.30 14.21
CA CYS A 39 -0.99 4.31 13.69
C CYS A 39 0.11 4.66 14.71
N SER A 40 -0.24 4.78 15.99
CA SER A 40 0.73 5.06 17.05
C SER A 40 1.72 3.89 17.24
N SER A 41 1.24 2.65 17.24
CA SER A 41 2.06 1.45 17.34
C SER A 41 3.02 1.30 16.15
N ILE A 42 2.53 1.52 14.93
CA ILE A 42 3.35 1.51 13.72
C ILE A 42 4.43 2.59 13.81
N PHE A 43 4.07 3.80 14.25
CA PHE A 43 5.00 4.92 14.36
C PHE A 43 6.11 4.67 15.39
N GLU A 44 5.77 4.19 16.59
CA GLU A 44 6.75 3.83 17.61
C GLU A 44 7.71 2.75 17.09
N ARG A 45 7.18 1.72 16.41
CA ARG A 45 8.01 0.67 15.82
C ARG A 45 8.84 1.15 14.65
N ALA A 46 8.36 2.09 13.85
CA ALA A 46 9.12 2.72 12.78
C ALA A 46 10.32 3.50 13.35
N ILE A 47 10.15 4.21 14.47
CA ILE A 47 11.28 4.85 15.18
C ILE A 47 12.28 3.81 15.67
N LEU A 48 11.81 2.72 16.29
CA LEU A 48 12.70 1.66 16.77
C LEU A 48 13.45 0.99 15.62
N LEU A 49 12.77 0.71 14.51
CA LEU A 49 13.34 0.15 13.30
C LEU A 49 14.42 1.08 12.71
N SER A 50 14.16 2.38 12.63
CA SER A 50 15.13 3.38 12.19
C SER A 50 16.40 3.38 13.06
N ARG A 51 16.25 3.24 14.38
CA ARG A 51 17.38 3.13 15.31
C ARG A 51 18.16 1.84 15.09
N SER A 52 17.48 0.71 14.93
CA SER A 52 18.11 -0.58 14.63
C SER A 52 18.91 -0.53 13.32
N LEU A 53 18.34 0.07 12.28
CA LEU A 53 19.00 0.31 10.99
C LEU A 53 20.27 1.16 11.13
N ALA A 54 20.26 2.18 11.99
CA ALA A 54 21.43 3.02 12.24
C ALA A 54 22.55 2.28 13.00
N LEU A 55 22.21 1.23 13.75
CA LEU A 55 23.15 0.42 14.53
C LEU A 55 23.67 -0.81 13.75
N CYS A 56 22.98 -1.23 12.68
CA CYS A 56 23.44 -2.31 11.83
C CYS A 56 24.79 -1.95 11.19
N PRO A 57 25.85 -2.77 11.39
CA PRO A 57 27.12 -2.57 10.71
C PRO A 57 26.88 -2.54 9.21
N ARG A 58 27.33 -1.47 8.54
CA ARG A 58 27.33 -1.42 7.07
C ARG A 58 28.31 -2.48 6.58
N ASP A 59 27.83 -3.67 6.26
CA ASP A 59 28.62 -4.62 5.51
C ASP A 59 28.85 -4.01 4.13
N LYS A 60 30.12 -3.85 3.75
CA LYS A 60 30.49 -3.34 2.43
C LYS A 60 30.07 -4.30 1.31
N ASN A 61 29.67 -5.52 1.65
CA ASN A 61 29.20 -6.54 0.72
C ASN A 61 27.67 -6.64 0.62
N THR A 62 26.90 -6.09 1.57
CA THR A 62 25.44 -6.02 1.44
C THR A 62 25.08 -4.89 0.49
N LYS A 63 24.37 -5.21 -0.60
CA LYS A 63 23.95 -4.24 -1.63
C LYS A 63 22.94 -3.19 -1.12
N SER A 64 22.45 -3.29 0.11
CA SER A 64 21.54 -2.31 0.72
C SER A 64 22.33 -1.21 1.44
N ASN A 65 22.34 -0.02 0.83
CA ASN A 65 22.61 1.21 1.58
C ASN A 65 21.27 1.65 2.19
N PHE A 66 21.05 1.38 3.48
CA PHE A 66 19.84 1.72 4.25
C PHE A 66 19.55 3.23 4.39
N ASN A 67 20.17 4.09 3.56
CA ASN A 67 19.88 5.52 3.49
C ASN A 67 18.47 5.81 2.91
N GLY A 68 17.69 4.78 2.58
CA GLY A 68 16.36 4.90 1.98
C GLY A 68 15.20 4.98 2.98
N PHE A 69 15.33 4.58 4.24
CA PHE A 69 14.19 4.60 5.16
C PHE A 69 13.95 5.97 5.80
N ASP A 70 12.74 6.51 5.64
CA ASP A 70 12.28 7.73 6.30
C ASP A 70 11.02 7.46 7.14
N VAL A 71 11.14 7.62 8.46
CA VAL A 71 10.04 7.41 9.42
C VAL A 71 8.86 8.34 9.14
N ARG A 72 9.10 9.56 8.64
CA ARG A 72 8.00 10.48 8.29
C ARG A 72 7.24 9.98 7.07
N ALA A 73 7.96 9.59 6.03
CA ALA A 73 7.36 8.99 4.84
C ALA A 73 6.56 7.73 5.20
N CYS A 74 7.07 6.90 6.11
CA CYS A 74 6.35 5.74 6.64
C CYS A 74 5.01 6.14 7.29
N LEU A 75 5.01 7.18 8.14
CA LEU A 75 3.79 7.67 8.78
C LEU A 75 2.83 8.34 7.79
N ASP A 76 3.35 9.16 6.88
CA ASP A 76 2.57 9.80 5.82
C ASP A 76 1.82 8.76 4.99
N TRP A 77 2.49 7.64 4.66
CA TRP A 77 1.84 6.55 3.95
C TRP A 77 0.70 5.91 4.75
N VAL A 78 0.91 5.61 6.04
CA VAL A 78 -0.14 5.03 6.89
C VAL A 78 -1.35 5.97 6.96
N ILE A 79 -1.13 7.27 7.14
CA ILE A 79 -2.21 8.25 7.15
C ILE A 79 -2.93 8.29 5.80
N LEU A 80 -2.18 8.29 4.69
CA LEU A 80 -2.75 8.27 3.35
C LEU A 80 -3.58 7.00 3.10
N HIS A 81 -3.10 5.83 3.53
CA HIS A 81 -3.80 4.54 3.45
C HIS A 81 -5.18 4.62 4.11
N GLU A 82 -5.24 5.10 5.36
CA GLU A 82 -6.51 5.25 6.07
C GLU A 82 -7.45 6.28 5.42
N LEU A 83 -6.90 7.37 4.88
CA LEU A 83 -7.68 8.34 4.12
C LEU A 83 -8.24 7.72 2.83
N GLN A 84 -7.54 6.78 2.20
CA GLN A 84 -8.07 6.07 1.03
C GLN A 84 -9.21 5.14 1.40
N HIS A 85 -9.17 4.45 2.55
CA HIS A 85 -10.34 3.68 3.02
C HIS A 85 -11.60 4.55 3.10
N TRP A 86 -11.46 5.76 3.63
CA TRP A 86 -12.57 6.71 3.68
C TRP A 86 -13.00 7.19 2.28
N LYS A 87 -12.05 7.63 1.45
CA LYS A 87 -12.33 8.17 0.12
C LYS A 87 -12.97 7.15 -0.83
N LEU A 88 -12.57 5.88 -0.71
CA LEU A 88 -13.10 4.77 -1.51
C LEU A 88 -14.43 4.23 -0.98
N GLY A 89 -14.93 4.73 0.16
CA GLY A 89 -16.19 4.29 0.75
C GLY A 89 -16.13 2.87 1.34
N HIS A 90 -14.95 2.41 1.77
CA HIS A 90 -14.76 1.07 2.31
C HIS A 90 -15.59 0.84 3.59
N PHE A 91 -15.77 1.87 4.42
CA PHE A 91 -16.55 1.79 5.65
C PHE A 91 -18.05 1.58 5.39
N GLU A 92 -18.59 2.24 4.36
CA GLU A 92 -19.98 2.07 3.91
C GLU A 92 -20.24 0.65 3.41
N LEU A 93 -19.24 0.06 2.76
CA LEU A 93 -19.29 -1.30 2.22
C LEU A 93 -19.33 -2.34 3.36
N LEU A 94 -18.44 -2.23 4.35
CA LEU A 94 -18.32 -3.23 5.43
C LEU A 94 -19.46 -3.20 6.45
N ASN A 95 -20.00 -2.02 6.79
CA ASN A 95 -20.93 -1.89 7.92
C ASN A 95 -22.35 -1.44 7.59
N GLY A 96 -22.68 -1.12 6.33
CA GLY A 96 -24.04 -0.71 6.00
C GLY A 96 -24.55 0.51 6.79
N VAL A 97 -23.72 1.59 6.89
CA VAL A 97 -24.00 3.01 7.31
C VAL A 97 -23.35 3.42 8.66
N PRO A 98 -22.67 4.60 8.77
CA PRO A 98 -23.26 5.93 8.63
C PRO A 98 -22.74 6.79 7.46
N THR A 99 -23.55 6.92 6.41
CA THR A 99 -23.66 8.18 5.68
C THR A 99 -23.98 9.32 6.65
N LEU A 100 -23.11 10.32 6.70
CA LEU A 100 -23.34 11.59 7.38
C LEU A 100 -24.29 12.49 6.56
N HIS A 101 -25.45 11.96 6.19
CA HIS A 101 -26.55 12.79 5.72
C HIS A 101 -27.38 13.20 6.92
N LEU A 102 -27.29 14.48 7.31
CA LEU A 102 -28.15 15.12 8.32
C LEU A 102 -29.66 14.99 8.02
N ILE A 103 -30.03 14.46 6.85
CA ILE A 103 -31.41 14.12 6.45
C ILE A 103 -31.37 12.75 5.74
N SER A 104 -31.82 11.69 6.42
CA SER A 104 -32.03 10.37 5.82
C SER A 104 -33.23 10.41 4.87
N ARG A 105 -32.99 10.51 3.56
CA ARG A 105 -34.01 10.19 2.57
C ARG A 105 -33.92 8.70 2.22
N SER A 106 -34.95 7.96 2.65
CA SER A 106 -35.33 6.60 2.26
C SER A 106 -34.51 5.43 2.84
N LYS A 107 -35.23 4.32 3.10
CA LYS A 107 -34.68 3.01 3.47
C LYS A 107 -33.60 2.62 2.47
N ARG A 108 -32.33 2.62 2.89
CA ARG A 108 -31.23 2.17 2.02
C ARG A 108 -31.32 0.66 1.83
N SER A 109 -31.10 0.25 0.58
CA SER A 109 -31.06 -1.12 0.09
C SER A 109 -30.02 -1.97 0.84
N SER A 110 -30.17 -3.28 0.77
CA SER A 110 -29.21 -4.28 1.26
C SER A 110 -27.75 -3.89 1.02
N ASN A 111 -26.88 -4.13 2.02
CA ASN A 111 -25.42 -3.97 1.90
C ASN A 111 -24.95 -4.52 0.53
N PRO A 112 -24.25 -3.74 -0.31
CA PRO A 112 -23.80 -4.18 -1.63
C PRO A 112 -23.02 -5.51 -1.60
N ILE A 113 -22.26 -5.79 -0.52
CA ILE A 113 -21.55 -7.07 -0.32
C ILE A 113 -22.52 -8.25 -0.32
N ASN A 114 -23.76 -8.09 0.13
CA ASN A 114 -24.75 -9.17 0.16
C ASN A 114 -25.11 -9.71 -1.23
N SER A 115 -24.76 -8.99 -2.29
CA SER A 115 -24.88 -9.46 -3.68
C SER A 115 -23.73 -10.39 -4.10
N MET A 116 -22.62 -10.41 -3.36
CA MET A 116 -21.47 -11.27 -3.64
C MET A 116 -21.70 -12.68 -3.10
N PRO A 117 -21.18 -13.72 -3.80
CA PRO A 117 -21.17 -15.09 -3.28
C PRO A 117 -20.47 -15.17 -1.91
N LYS A 118 -21.07 -15.91 -0.97
CA LYS A 118 -20.59 -15.99 0.43
C LYS A 118 -19.18 -16.55 0.54
N GLU A 119 -18.81 -17.44 -0.36
CA GLU A 119 -17.47 -17.99 -0.48
C GLU A 119 -16.41 -16.93 -0.75
N LEU A 120 -16.77 -15.75 -1.28
CA LEU A 120 -15.82 -14.65 -1.54
C LEU A 120 -15.74 -13.64 -0.39
N TRP A 121 -16.59 -13.74 0.64
CA TRP A 121 -16.66 -12.72 1.69
C TRP A 121 -15.37 -12.60 2.49
N HIS A 122 -14.66 -13.71 2.72
CA HIS A 122 -13.37 -13.71 3.41
C HIS A 122 -12.25 -12.99 2.63
N LYS A 123 -12.48 -12.69 1.34
CA LYS A 123 -11.54 -11.94 0.49
C LYS A 123 -11.87 -10.46 0.44
N VAL A 124 -13.01 -10.02 0.99
CA VAL A 124 -13.47 -8.63 0.85
C VAL A 124 -12.50 -7.68 1.53
N GLU A 125 -12.26 -7.84 2.83
CA GLU A 125 -11.34 -6.98 3.59
C GLU A 125 -9.93 -6.95 2.96
N PRO A 126 -9.28 -8.08 2.63
CA PRO A 126 -8.00 -8.05 1.92
C PRO A 126 -8.02 -7.27 0.59
N CYS A 127 -9.12 -7.33 -0.18
CA CYS A 127 -9.24 -6.53 -1.40
C CYS A 127 -9.33 -5.03 -1.09
N LEU A 128 -10.07 -4.64 -0.05
CA LEU A 128 -10.20 -3.24 0.35
C LEU A 128 -8.84 -2.67 0.80
N GLU A 129 -8.06 -3.46 1.55
CA GLU A 129 -6.69 -3.08 1.92
C GLU A 129 -5.79 -2.89 0.69
N LEU A 130 -5.86 -3.79 -0.31
CA LEU A 130 -5.10 -3.63 -1.55
C LEU A 130 -5.52 -2.40 -2.37
N GLN A 131 -6.79 -2.02 -2.34
CA GLN A 131 -7.27 -0.79 -3.00
C GLN A 131 -6.75 0.46 -2.29
N ALA A 132 -6.83 0.50 -0.96
CA ALA A 132 -6.30 1.60 -0.16
C ALA A 132 -4.77 1.73 -0.32
N ASP A 133 -4.06 0.60 -0.32
CA ASP A 133 -2.63 0.53 -0.62
C ASP A 133 -2.34 1.15 -1.99
N HIS A 134 -3.08 0.75 -3.03
CA HIS A 134 -2.84 1.20 -4.40
C HIS A 134 -2.96 2.72 -4.52
N ASP A 135 -4.05 3.30 -4.03
CA ASP A 135 -4.30 4.73 -4.11
C ASP A 135 -3.30 5.53 -3.24
N ALA A 136 -2.90 5.00 -2.08
CA ALA A 136 -1.88 5.62 -1.24
C ALA A 136 -0.48 5.57 -1.88
N ILE A 137 -0.14 4.45 -2.54
CA ILE A 137 1.11 4.28 -3.30
C ILE A 137 1.16 5.27 -4.46
N ASP A 138 0.11 5.34 -5.28
CA ASP A 138 0.02 6.25 -6.44
C ASP A 138 0.14 7.71 -6.01
N PHE A 139 -0.55 8.10 -4.92
CA PHE A 139 -0.45 9.45 -4.38
C PHE A 139 0.96 9.76 -3.85
N MET A 140 1.58 8.83 -3.14
CA MET A 140 2.82 9.09 -2.42
C MET A 140 4.04 9.09 -3.33
N LEU A 141 4.16 8.14 -4.26
CA LEU A 141 5.37 7.94 -5.07
C LEU A 141 5.67 9.09 -6.06
N ASP A 142 4.71 10.01 -6.25
CA ASP A 142 4.82 11.18 -7.13
C ASP A 142 5.11 10.78 -8.60
N ARG A 143 5.27 11.76 -9.47
CA ARG A 143 5.50 11.53 -10.90
C ARG A 143 6.92 11.04 -11.15
N TYR A 144 7.04 10.11 -12.09
CA TYR A 144 8.33 9.66 -12.58
C TYR A 144 9.16 10.82 -13.17
N SER A 145 10.40 10.94 -12.70
CA SER A 145 11.43 11.87 -13.19
C SER A 145 12.80 11.33 -12.86
N THR A 146 13.79 11.49 -13.75
CA THR A 146 15.17 11.02 -13.56
C THR A 146 15.84 11.67 -12.34
N ASP A 147 15.49 12.92 -12.03
CA ASP A 147 16.03 13.63 -10.86
C ASP A 147 15.39 13.17 -9.54
N GLY A 148 14.26 12.46 -9.61
CA GLY A 148 13.43 12.06 -8.48
C GLY A 148 13.69 10.64 -7.97
N TRP A 149 14.56 9.86 -8.61
CA TRP A 149 14.73 8.42 -8.35
C TRP A 149 15.08 8.09 -6.90
N GLN A 150 15.97 8.85 -6.28
CA GLN A 150 16.31 8.65 -4.87
C GLN A 150 15.10 8.89 -3.96
N GLY A 151 14.27 9.90 -4.26
CA GLY A 151 13.05 10.18 -3.53
C GLY A 151 12.03 9.06 -3.66
N ILE A 152 11.84 8.52 -4.88
CA ILE A 152 10.97 7.37 -5.15
C ILE A 152 11.43 6.15 -4.33
N ARG A 153 12.72 5.82 -4.37
CA ARG A 153 13.28 4.71 -3.59
C ARG A 153 13.06 4.90 -2.09
N THR A 154 13.28 6.10 -1.57
CA THR A 154 13.09 6.40 -0.15
C THR A 154 11.64 6.19 0.28
N LYS A 155 10.69 6.69 -0.52
CA LYS A 155 9.26 6.49 -0.26
C LYS A 155 8.88 5.01 -0.35
N ALA A 156 9.27 4.30 -1.42
CA ALA A 156 9.01 2.87 -1.56
C ALA A 156 9.56 2.04 -0.39
N THR A 157 10.78 2.34 0.05
CA THR A 157 11.40 1.69 1.23
C THR A 157 10.56 1.93 2.49
N SER A 158 10.06 3.16 2.66
CA SER A 158 9.26 3.54 3.83
C SER A 158 7.86 2.92 3.82
N ILE A 159 7.25 2.78 2.63
CA ILE A 159 6.00 2.05 2.43
C ILE A 159 6.19 0.56 2.77
N ALA A 160 7.24 -0.07 2.24
CA ALA A 160 7.54 -1.47 2.53
C ALA A 160 7.78 -1.71 4.04
N ALA A 161 8.45 -0.76 4.72
CA ALA A 161 8.62 -0.81 6.16
C ALA A 161 7.28 -0.79 6.90
N ALA A 162 6.33 0.07 6.51
CA ALA A 162 5.00 0.11 7.11
C ALA A 162 4.28 -1.25 6.95
N MET A 163 4.29 -1.83 5.74
CA MET A 163 3.66 -3.13 5.46
C MET A 163 4.26 -4.26 6.31
N VAL A 164 5.60 -4.30 6.45
CA VAL A 164 6.31 -5.25 7.31
C VAL A 164 5.90 -5.09 8.78
N LEU A 165 5.84 -3.83 9.26
CA LEU A 165 5.50 -3.55 10.65
C LEU A 165 4.04 -3.90 10.96
N ILE A 166 3.11 -3.66 10.03
CA ILE A 166 1.70 -4.03 10.18
C ILE A 166 1.56 -5.55 10.36
N GLU A 167 2.12 -6.37 9.45
CA GLU A 167 2.03 -7.82 9.57
C GLU A 167 2.69 -8.34 10.86
N LYS A 168 3.82 -7.73 11.25
CA LYS A 168 4.49 -8.07 12.51
C LYS A 168 3.61 -7.80 13.73
N ILE A 169 2.96 -6.63 13.78
CA ILE A 169 2.03 -6.26 14.86
C ILE A 169 0.85 -7.24 14.90
N ASP A 170 0.24 -7.54 13.76
CA ASP A 170 -0.87 -8.48 13.65
C ASP A 170 -0.50 -9.87 14.18
N THR A 171 0.69 -10.35 13.80
CA THR A 171 1.22 -11.64 14.23
C THR A 171 1.45 -11.68 15.74
N GLU A 172 2.07 -10.64 16.31
CA GLU A 172 2.35 -10.55 17.74
C GLU A 172 1.06 -10.45 18.58
N ASN A 173 0.02 -9.83 18.03
CA ASN A 173 -1.30 -9.75 18.64
C ASN A 173 -2.16 -11.01 18.42
N GLY A 174 -1.65 -12.02 17.71
CA GLY A 174 -2.35 -13.28 17.48
C GLY A 174 -3.59 -13.15 16.60
N ILE A 175 -3.64 -12.16 15.71
CA ILE A 175 -4.76 -11.94 14.77
C ILE A 175 -4.71 -13.04 13.70
N LYS A 176 -5.41 -14.15 13.97
CA LYS A 176 -5.38 -15.38 13.14
C LYS A 176 -6.01 -15.22 11.75
N HIS A 177 -6.92 -14.26 11.60
CA HIS A 177 -7.55 -13.88 10.35
C HIS A 177 -7.18 -12.42 10.12
N SER A 178 -5.92 -12.14 9.77
CA SER A 178 -5.52 -10.77 9.46
C SER A 178 -6.48 -10.26 8.39
N THR A 179 -7.11 -9.13 8.71
CA THR A 179 -7.93 -8.36 7.78
C THR A 179 -7.05 -7.82 6.64
N HIS A 180 -5.73 -7.78 6.87
CA HIS A 180 -4.72 -7.38 5.91
C HIS A 180 -4.20 -8.57 5.08
N PRO A 181 -3.97 -8.37 3.77
CA PRO A 181 -3.13 -9.27 2.98
C PRO A 181 -1.72 -9.35 3.59
N LYS A 182 -0.98 -10.41 3.25
CA LYS A 182 0.42 -10.51 3.63
C LYS A 182 1.21 -9.29 3.15
N ALA A 183 2.17 -8.85 3.94
CA ALA A 183 3.14 -7.82 3.57
C ALA A 183 3.82 -8.16 2.23
N ALA A 184 4.15 -9.44 1.99
CA ALA A 184 4.71 -9.87 0.71
C ALA A 184 3.78 -9.59 -0.49
N THR A 185 2.47 -9.72 -0.31
CA THR A 185 1.43 -9.42 -1.32
C THR A 185 1.34 -7.91 -1.58
N ARG A 186 1.36 -7.12 -0.50
CA ARG A 186 1.32 -5.65 -0.57
C ARG A 186 2.62 -5.09 -1.20
N ILE A 187 3.78 -5.67 -0.87
CA ILE A 187 5.07 -5.36 -1.48
C ILE A 187 5.12 -5.78 -2.96
N PHE A 188 4.51 -6.91 -3.32
CA PHE A 188 4.33 -7.31 -4.72
C PHE A 188 3.56 -6.24 -5.51
N GLN A 189 2.48 -5.69 -4.95
CA GLN A 189 1.75 -4.57 -5.56
C GLN A 189 2.61 -3.31 -5.67
N LEU A 190 3.33 -2.92 -4.61
CA LEU A 190 4.22 -1.75 -4.59
C LEU A 190 5.30 -1.84 -5.66
N LEU A 191 6.04 -2.95 -5.72
CA LEU A 191 7.13 -3.11 -6.68
C LEU A 191 6.60 -3.35 -8.10
N GLY A 192 5.42 -3.98 -8.24
CA GLY A 192 4.68 -4.02 -9.49
C GLY A 192 4.40 -2.61 -10.01
N HIS A 193 3.91 -1.70 -9.16
CA HIS A 193 3.71 -0.29 -9.51
C HIS A 193 5.03 0.39 -9.91
N LEU A 194 6.11 0.24 -9.13
CA LEU A 194 7.42 0.80 -9.49
C LEU A 194 7.88 0.35 -10.89
N THR A 195 7.68 -0.91 -11.24
CA THR A 195 8.09 -1.43 -12.55
C THR A 195 7.30 -0.88 -13.73
N GLU A 196 6.21 -0.16 -13.48
CA GLU A 196 5.40 0.54 -14.50
C GLU A 196 5.58 2.07 -14.44
N MET A 197 6.14 2.64 -13.38
CA MET A 197 6.19 4.09 -13.19
C MET A 197 6.79 4.87 -14.37
N TRP A 198 7.85 4.33 -14.98
CA TRP A 198 8.54 4.97 -16.11
C TRP A 198 7.67 5.03 -17.39
N SER A 199 6.64 4.17 -17.52
CA SER A 199 5.71 4.17 -18.67
C SER A 199 4.52 5.11 -18.46
N ILE A 200 4.19 5.48 -17.22
CA ILE A 200 3.03 6.31 -16.87
C ILE A 200 2.98 7.64 -17.65
N PRO A 201 4.07 8.44 -17.75
CA PRO A 201 4.03 9.68 -18.51
C PRO A 201 3.65 9.47 -19.98
N ALA A 202 4.14 8.40 -20.60
CA ALA A 202 3.84 8.05 -21.98
C ALA A 202 2.37 7.65 -22.17
N HIS A 203 1.79 6.91 -21.21
CA HIS A 203 0.35 6.61 -21.18
C HIS A 203 -0.52 7.86 -21.04
N ILE A 204 -0.11 8.83 -20.22
CA ILE A 204 -0.80 10.13 -20.09
C ILE A 204 -0.77 10.88 -21.43
N ILE A 205 0.39 10.91 -22.09
CA ILE A 205 0.54 11.54 -23.42
C ILE A 205 -0.36 10.86 -24.46
N ALA A 206 -0.36 9.52 -24.52
CA ALA A 206 -1.20 8.76 -25.43
C ALA A 206 -2.69 9.05 -25.20
N ARG A 207 -3.13 9.05 -23.94
CA ARG A 207 -4.51 9.40 -23.54
C ARG A 207 -4.88 10.82 -23.99
N ASN A 208 -4.02 11.81 -23.72
CA ASN A 208 -4.25 13.21 -24.12
C ASN A 208 -4.32 13.39 -25.65
N ARG A 209 -3.66 12.51 -26.41
CA ARG A 209 -3.70 12.46 -27.87
C ARG A 209 -4.83 11.57 -28.43
N ASN A 210 -5.66 10.97 -27.58
CA ASN A 210 -6.67 9.96 -27.95
C ASN A 210 -6.10 8.77 -28.75
N LEU A 211 -4.87 8.37 -28.44
CA LEU A 211 -4.21 7.21 -29.05
C LEU A 211 -4.56 5.93 -28.29
N LYS A 212 -4.78 4.84 -29.03
CA LYS A 212 -5.02 3.51 -28.45
C LYS A 212 -3.77 2.88 -27.86
N GLU A 213 -2.60 3.25 -28.38
CA GLU A 213 -1.31 2.69 -28.03
C GLU A 213 -0.31 3.80 -27.73
N VAL A 214 0.67 3.49 -26.87
CA VAL A 214 1.77 4.40 -26.54
C VAL A 214 2.76 4.43 -27.69
N SER A 215 3.19 5.63 -28.10
CA SER A 215 4.25 5.78 -29.09
C SER A 215 5.60 5.40 -28.48
N GLU A 216 6.42 4.65 -29.21
CA GLU A 216 7.78 4.30 -28.77
C GLU A 216 8.63 5.53 -28.45
N GLY A 217 8.41 6.64 -29.18
CA GLY A 217 9.10 7.91 -28.94
C GLY A 217 8.65 8.69 -27.70
N ASP A 218 7.53 8.32 -27.08
CA ASP A 218 7.08 8.91 -25.80
C ASP A 218 7.63 8.12 -24.59
N LEU A 219 8.21 6.93 -24.80
CA LEU A 219 8.82 6.11 -23.74
C LEU A 219 10.27 6.56 -23.46
N PRO A 220 10.74 6.43 -22.20
CA PRO A 220 12.16 6.54 -21.87
C PRO A 220 13.02 5.55 -22.66
N SER A 221 14.30 5.89 -22.86
CA SER A 221 15.24 4.98 -23.51
C SER A 221 15.41 3.67 -22.74
N LYS A 222 15.89 2.61 -23.41
CA LYS A 222 16.17 1.33 -22.75
C LYS A 222 17.24 1.48 -21.67
N GLU A 223 18.22 2.34 -21.90
CA GLU A 223 19.28 2.65 -20.94
C GLU A 223 18.69 3.29 -19.67
N GLU A 224 17.74 4.21 -19.82
CA GLU A 224 17.05 4.85 -18.69
C GLU A 224 16.18 3.83 -17.92
N GLN A 225 15.41 3.00 -18.62
CA GLN A 225 14.61 1.95 -18.00
C GLN A 225 15.48 0.96 -17.19
N GLN A 226 16.63 0.56 -17.76
CA GLN A 226 17.59 -0.31 -17.07
C GLN A 226 18.24 0.37 -15.87
N ALA A 227 18.59 1.66 -16.00
CA ALA A 227 19.15 2.44 -14.90
C ALA A 227 18.14 2.59 -13.75
N PHE A 228 16.88 2.92 -14.03
CA PHE A 228 15.82 2.97 -13.02
C PHE A 228 15.62 1.61 -12.34
N GLY A 229 15.64 0.51 -13.12
CA GLY A 229 15.60 -0.84 -12.57
C GLY A 229 16.74 -1.14 -11.59
N LYS A 230 17.96 -0.71 -11.92
CA LYS A 230 19.16 -0.94 -11.12
C LYS A 230 19.26 -0.04 -9.89
N GLU A 231 18.78 1.20 -9.98
CA GLU A 231 18.97 2.22 -8.94
C GLU A 231 17.78 2.34 -7.98
N VAL A 232 16.59 1.97 -8.44
CA VAL A 232 15.34 2.12 -7.67
C VAL A 232 14.66 0.78 -7.43
N ILE A 233 14.26 0.06 -8.48
CA ILE A 233 13.39 -1.13 -8.36
C ILE A 233 14.08 -2.27 -7.60
N LEU A 234 15.23 -2.72 -8.08
CA LEU A 234 15.96 -3.83 -7.45
C LEU A 234 16.45 -3.47 -6.04
N PRO A 235 17.00 -2.27 -5.79
CA PRO A 235 17.33 -1.88 -4.44
C PRO A 235 16.13 -1.81 -3.50
N ALA A 236 14.96 -1.34 -3.95
CA ALA A 236 13.75 -1.32 -3.13
C ALA A 236 13.28 -2.73 -2.70
N PHE A 237 13.45 -3.74 -3.56
CA PHE A 237 13.24 -5.14 -3.17
C PHE A 237 14.18 -5.56 -2.05
N TRP A 238 15.48 -5.31 -2.19
CA TRP A 238 16.46 -5.65 -1.16
C TRP A 238 16.26 -4.86 0.14
N ASP A 239 15.83 -3.61 0.04
CA ASP A 239 15.48 -2.79 1.20
C ASP A 239 14.28 -3.43 1.94
N ALA A 240 13.25 -3.90 1.23
CA ALA A 240 12.12 -4.61 1.84
C ALA A 240 12.52 -5.93 2.52
N VAL A 241 13.37 -6.74 1.89
CA VAL A 241 13.92 -7.97 2.49
C VAL A 241 14.66 -7.65 3.77
N ALA A 242 15.57 -6.68 3.72
CA ALA A 242 16.41 -6.32 4.85
C ALA A 242 15.61 -5.68 6.00
N LEU A 243 14.56 -4.91 5.70
CA LEU A 243 13.62 -4.40 6.70
C LEU A 243 12.89 -5.55 7.41
N ALA A 244 12.42 -6.55 6.67
CA ALA A 244 11.80 -7.74 7.25
C ALA A 244 12.77 -8.54 8.14
N GLU A 245 14.02 -8.69 7.73
CA GLU A 245 15.06 -9.33 8.54
C GLU A 245 15.32 -8.58 9.85
N ILE A 246 15.50 -7.25 9.78
CA ILE A 246 15.78 -6.41 10.96
C ILE A 246 14.58 -6.37 11.90
N ALA A 247 13.36 -6.41 11.36
CA ALA A 247 12.14 -6.52 12.14
C ALA A 247 11.91 -7.94 12.69
N ASP A 248 12.80 -8.92 12.45
CA ASP A 248 12.63 -10.35 12.78
C ASP A 248 11.31 -10.92 12.24
N ALA A 249 10.87 -10.46 11.07
CA ALA A 249 9.67 -10.91 10.36
C ALA A 249 10.06 -11.96 9.30
N LYS A 250 10.63 -13.08 9.75
CA LYS A 250 11.25 -14.12 8.88
C LYS A 250 10.27 -14.74 7.87
N THR A 251 8.99 -14.80 8.20
CA THR A 251 7.94 -15.30 7.30
C THR A 251 7.81 -14.44 6.05
N ILE A 252 7.95 -13.12 6.19
CA ILE A 252 7.86 -12.18 5.07
C ILE A 252 9.03 -12.40 4.09
N VAL A 253 10.24 -12.61 4.59
CA VAL A 253 11.42 -12.88 3.75
C VAL A 253 11.21 -14.15 2.92
N ALA A 254 10.68 -15.21 3.53
CA ALA A 254 10.35 -16.45 2.82
C ALA A 254 9.23 -16.25 1.80
N ASP A 255 8.21 -15.46 2.12
CA ASP A 255 7.07 -15.20 1.25
C ASP A 255 7.40 -14.29 0.05
N LEU A 256 8.39 -13.39 0.18
CA LEU A 256 8.94 -12.59 -0.91
C LEU A 256 9.74 -13.43 -1.92
N GLY A 257 10.39 -14.50 -1.46
CA GLY A 257 11.15 -15.41 -2.33
C GLY A 257 12.45 -14.81 -2.87
N SER A 258 12.99 -15.42 -3.94
CA SER A 258 14.16 -14.90 -4.63
C SER A 258 13.79 -13.67 -5.48
N PRO A 259 14.72 -12.72 -5.71
CA PRO A 259 14.44 -11.60 -6.62
C PRO A 259 14.14 -12.08 -8.04
N GLU A 260 14.77 -13.17 -8.50
CA GLU A 260 14.51 -13.74 -9.83
C GLU A 260 13.06 -14.19 -9.96
N ASP A 261 12.55 -14.96 -9.00
CA ASP A 261 11.16 -15.45 -9.01
C ASP A 261 10.18 -14.30 -8.82
N PHE A 262 10.48 -13.36 -7.92
CA PHE A 262 9.62 -12.21 -7.65
C PHE A 262 9.43 -11.31 -8.87
N PHE A 263 10.51 -10.96 -9.58
CA PHE A 263 10.41 -10.12 -10.78
C PHE A 263 9.89 -10.91 -12.00
N ALA A 264 10.10 -12.23 -12.06
CA ALA A 264 9.43 -13.09 -13.03
C ALA A 264 7.91 -13.09 -12.81
N ASP A 265 7.45 -13.17 -11.56
CA ASP A 265 6.04 -13.11 -11.18
C ASP A 265 5.39 -11.79 -11.59
N ILE A 266 6.07 -10.65 -11.38
CA ILE A 266 5.59 -9.34 -11.86
C ILE A 266 5.39 -9.38 -13.38
N SER A 267 6.35 -9.93 -14.11
CA SER A 267 6.27 -10.05 -15.57
C SER A 267 5.13 -10.97 -16.01
N CYS A 268 4.92 -12.10 -15.32
CA CYS A 268 3.79 -13.00 -15.54
C CYS A 268 2.44 -12.32 -15.26
N ALA A 269 2.31 -11.59 -14.15
CA ALA A 269 1.11 -10.88 -13.76
C ALA A 269 0.71 -9.82 -14.80
N LYS A 270 1.68 -9.05 -15.33
CA LYS A 270 1.48 -8.07 -16.40
C LYS A 270 0.96 -8.71 -17.69
N LEU A 271 1.45 -9.90 -18.02
CA LEU A 271 1.03 -10.68 -19.19
C LEU A 271 -0.28 -11.47 -18.95
N GLY A 272 -0.89 -11.38 -17.76
CA GLY A 272 -2.08 -12.13 -17.40
C GLY A 272 -1.86 -13.63 -17.15
N ARG A 273 -0.60 -14.08 -17.02
CA ARG A 273 -0.21 -15.48 -16.79
C ARG A 273 -0.23 -15.82 -15.30
N LEU A 274 -1.42 -15.80 -14.70
CA LEU A 274 -1.60 -15.93 -13.25
C LEU A 274 -1.28 -17.34 -12.71
N THR A 275 -1.32 -18.36 -13.57
CA THR A 275 -0.99 -19.75 -13.20
C THR A 275 0.50 -19.99 -13.02
N ASP A 276 1.33 -19.09 -13.54
CA ASP A 276 2.78 -19.24 -13.60
C ASP A 276 3.48 -18.58 -12.40
N LEU A 277 2.71 -18.00 -11.48
CA LEU A 277 3.21 -17.28 -10.31
C LEU A 277 3.81 -18.24 -9.28
N GLN A 278 4.94 -17.86 -8.69
CA GLN A 278 5.73 -18.74 -7.82
C GLN A 278 5.76 -18.30 -6.36
N THR A 279 5.97 -17.01 -6.10
CA THR A 279 6.08 -16.43 -4.76
C THR A 279 4.74 -16.43 -4.04
N THR A 280 4.76 -16.48 -2.70
CA THR A 280 3.54 -16.50 -1.91
C THR A 280 2.74 -15.20 -2.11
N GLY A 281 3.43 -14.06 -2.11
CA GLY A 281 2.80 -12.75 -2.31
C GLY A 281 2.08 -12.63 -3.66
N ALA A 282 2.73 -13.07 -4.74
CA ALA A 282 2.11 -13.02 -6.07
C ALA A 282 0.89 -13.95 -6.20
N LYS A 283 0.96 -15.15 -5.59
CA LYS A 283 -0.16 -16.11 -5.58
C LYS A 283 -1.37 -15.57 -4.83
N GLU A 284 -1.17 -14.99 -3.65
CA GLU A 284 -2.25 -14.36 -2.88
C GLU A 284 -2.84 -13.17 -3.66
N TRP A 285 -2.00 -12.32 -4.26
CA TRP A 285 -2.47 -11.22 -5.11
C TRP A 285 -3.37 -11.73 -6.26
N ALA A 286 -2.98 -12.80 -6.94
CA ALA A 286 -3.77 -13.39 -8.02
C ALA A 286 -5.09 -14.01 -7.53
N ASP A 287 -5.09 -14.61 -6.34
CA ASP A 287 -6.28 -15.18 -5.71
C ASP A 287 -7.31 -14.10 -5.30
N LEU A 288 -6.84 -12.90 -4.99
CA LEU A 288 -7.65 -11.73 -4.65
C LEU A 288 -8.14 -10.96 -5.90
N LYS A 289 -7.42 -11.01 -7.01
CA LYS A 289 -7.65 -10.19 -8.22
C LYS A 289 -9.10 -10.17 -8.71
N ASN A 290 -9.74 -11.33 -8.83
CA ASN A 290 -11.11 -11.43 -9.36
C ASN A 290 -12.14 -10.87 -8.39
N THR A 291 -11.97 -11.13 -7.09
CA THR A 291 -12.83 -10.54 -6.05
C THR A 291 -12.67 -9.03 -6.00
N ASN A 292 -11.43 -8.54 -6.11
CA ASN A 292 -11.14 -7.11 -6.14
C ASN A 292 -11.87 -6.41 -7.29
N ALA A 293 -11.81 -6.99 -8.50
CA ALA A 293 -12.55 -6.48 -9.65
C ALA A 293 -14.08 -6.48 -9.44
N ALA A 294 -14.62 -7.50 -8.77
CA ALA A 294 -16.04 -7.54 -8.43
C ALA A 294 -16.44 -6.44 -7.43
N ILE A 295 -15.59 -6.17 -6.42
CA ILE A 295 -15.82 -5.11 -5.43
C ILE A 295 -15.77 -3.72 -6.08
N LEU A 296 -14.82 -3.47 -6.97
CA LEU A 296 -14.72 -2.19 -7.69
C LEU A 296 -16.00 -1.87 -8.47
N ASN A 297 -16.66 -2.87 -9.05
CA ASN A 297 -17.95 -2.69 -9.72
C ASN A 297 -19.09 -2.34 -8.74
N LEU A 298 -18.98 -2.69 -7.45
CA LEU A 298 -19.97 -2.36 -6.42
C LEU A 298 -19.78 -0.96 -5.84
N LEU A 299 -18.56 -0.42 -5.87
CA LEU A 299 -18.24 0.91 -5.36
C LEU A 299 -18.67 2.05 -6.29
N ASP A 300 -19.41 1.74 -7.36
CA ASP A 300 -19.87 2.69 -8.39
C ASP A 300 -18.73 3.55 -8.96
N TYR A 301 -17.52 2.98 -9.01
CA TYR A 301 -16.38 3.52 -9.73
C TYR A 301 -16.64 3.38 -11.24
N SER A 302 -17.58 4.19 -11.73
CA SER A 302 -17.70 4.50 -13.14
C SER A 302 -16.50 5.37 -13.50
N SER A 303 -15.44 4.71 -13.96
CA SER A 303 -14.25 5.24 -14.66
C SER A 303 -14.30 6.76 -14.90
N PHE A 304 -13.59 7.53 -14.06
CA PHE A 304 -13.18 8.90 -14.37
C PHE A 304 -12.02 8.92 -15.37
#